data_AF-A0A936JL40-F1
#
_entry.id   AF-A0A936JL40-F1
#
_cell.length_a   1.000
_cell.length_b   1.000
_cell.length_c   1.000
_cell.angle_alpha   90.00
_cell.angle_beta   90.00
_cell.angle_gamma   90.00
#
_symmetry.space_group_name_H-M   'P 1'
#
loop_
_entity.id
_entity.type
_entity.pdbx_description
1 polymer ?
#
loop_
_entity_poly.entity_id
_entity_poly.type
_entity_poly.pdbx_seq_one_letter_code
_entity_poly.pdbx_strand_id
1 'polypeptide(L)'
;MKKKFFLIVAVIFGISTAGMVAQDFQLGAKFGANVFKVGGKAFDEEFRFGYHLGAFAMIGLGEKWGLQPELLWSSVNTKAATSLDTLYSFNNVTDISLDYLSIPVIFTYSPSELISIHAGPQFGILINPNETTLKNGSNAFTGGDLSFLLGGQVNLGPFKGGLRYVIGLNNINDISDQDKWSNQGFQIYIGYAIL
;
A
#
# COMPACT_ATOMS: atom_id res chain seq x y z
N MET A 1 23.48 17.51 8.53
CA MET A 1 22.32 16.62 8.31
C MET A 1 21.36 16.55 9.52
N LYS A 2 21.84 16.51 10.77
CA LYS A 2 21.00 16.42 11.99
C LYS A 2 19.99 17.58 12.18
N LYS A 3 20.33 18.81 11.75
CA LYS A 3 19.44 20.00 11.88
C LYS A 3 18.21 19.96 10.96
N LYS A 4 18.31 19.32 9.78
CA LYS A 4 17.19 19.17 8.85
C LYS A 4 16.20 18.09 9.31
N PHE A 5 16.71 17.03 9.93
CA PHE A 5 15.88 16.00 10.59
C PHE A 5 15.10 16.59 11.76
N PHE A 6 15.74 17.42 12.59
CA PHE A 6 15.05 18.10 13.70
C PHE A 6 13.97 19.09 13.24
N LEU A 7 14.16 19.72 12.08
CA LEU A 7 13.16 20.60 11.46
C LEU A 7 11.94 19.83 10.93
N ILE A 8 12.14 18.64 10.33
CA ILE A 8 11.03 17.79 9.89
C ILE A 8 10.25 17.26 11.09
N VAL A 9 10.95 16.81 12.15
CA VAL A 9 10.31 16.37 13.41
C VAL A 9 9.58 17.53 14.10
N ALA A 10 10.13 18.75 14.08
CA ALA A 10 9.49 19.93 14.64
C ALA A 10 8.29 20.42 13.82
N VAL A 11 8.25 20.22 12.49
CA VAL A 11 7.08 20.50 11.66
C VAL A 11 5.98 19.46 11.90
N ILE A 12 6.33 18.19 12.11
CA ILE A 12 5.37 17.14 12.46
C ILE A 12 4.79 17.37 13.87
N PHE A 13 5.61 17.84 14.83
CA PHE A 13 5.14 18.17 16.18
C PHE A 13 4.50 19.56 16.33
N GLY A 14 4.85 20.53 15.47
CA GLY A 14 4.37 21.92 15.55
C GLY A 14 2.93 22.11 15.08
N ILE A 15 2.31 21.10 14.47
CA ILE A 15 0.91 21.12 14.04
C ILE A 15 -0.05 20.86 15.23
N SER A 16 0.44 20.44 16.40
CA SER A 16 -0.40 20.02 17.53
C SER A 16 -1.01 21.15 18.38
N THR A 17 -0.85 22.43 18.03
CA THR A 17 -1.37 23.54 18.86
C THR A 17 -2.24 24.56 18.12
N ALA A 18 -2.75 24.26 16.93
CA ALA A 18 -3.67 25.13 16.21
C ALA A 18 -5.05 24.46 16.05
N GLY A 19 -5.93 24.70 17.01
CA GLY A 19 -7.39 24.50 16.88
C GLY A 19 -7.88 23.09 17.21
N MET A 20 -8.57 22.97 18.34
CA MET A 20 -9.55 21.91 18.59
C MET A 20 -10.74 22.08 17.61
N VAL A 21 -10.51 21.81 16.33
CA VAL A 21 -11.59 21.39 15.43
C VAL A 21 -11.79 19.90 15.75
N ALA A 22 -13.03 19.47 15.98
CA ALA A 22 -13.37 18.06 16.08
C ALA A 22 -13.02 17.38 14.75
N GLN A 23 -11.77 16.96 14.61
CA GLN A 23 -11.31 16.18 13.47
C GLN A 23 -11.76 14.77 13.76
N ASP A 24 -12.66 14.23 12.93
CA ASP A 24 -13.05 12.83 12.99
C ASP A 24 -11.80 11.98 12.79
N PHE A 25 -11.27 11.49 13.90
CA PHE A 25 -10.09 10.66 13.94
C PHE A 25 -10.55 9.21 14.13
N GLN A 26 -10.21 8.35 13.19
CA GLN A 26 -10.46 6.92 13.29
C GLN A 26 -9.16 6.16 13.17
N LEU A 27 -9.00 5.12 13.99
CA LEU A 27 -7.87 4.20 13.89
C LEU A 27 -8.41 2.80 13.67
N GLY A 28 -7.85 2.06 12.72
CA GLY A 28 -8.36 0.74 12.39
C GLY A 28 -7.34 -0.22 11.81
N ALA A 29 -7.76 -1.47 11.70
CA ALA A 29 -7.02 -2.52 11.02
C ALA A 29 -7.58 -2.71 9.61
N LYS A 30 -6.72 -3.12 8.67
CA LYS A 30 -7.07 -3.40 7.28
C LYS A 30 -6.50 -4.73 6.85
N PHE A 31 -7.30 -5.51 6.12
CA PHE A 31 -6.89 -6.74 5.48
C PHE A 31 -7.42 -6.79 4.05
N GLY A 32 -6.68 -7.36 3.12
CA GLY A 32 -7.12 -7.47 1.74
C GLY A 32 -6.23 -8.30 0.83
N ALA A 33 -6.60 -8.32 -0.44
CA ALA A 33 -5.92 -9.03 -1.51
C ALA A 33 -5.44 -8.05 -2.59
N ASN A 34 -4.34 -8.39 -3.24
CA ASN A 34 -3.78 -7.66 -4.37
C ASN A 34 -3.67 -8.60 -5.57
N VAL A 35 -4.01 -8.08 -6.75
CA VAL A 35 -3.88 -8.78 -8.03
C VAL A 35 -3.09 -7.88 -8.98
N PHE A 36 -1.88 -8.26 -9.32
CA PHE A 36 -1.01 -7.49 -10.21
C PHE A 36 -0.88 -8.16 -11.57
N LYS A 37 -0.89 -7.35 -12.63
CA LYS A 37 -0.56 -7.77 -13.99
C LYS A 37 0.83 -7.23 -14.34
N VAL A 38 1.78 -8.13 -14.52
CA VAL A 38 3.12 -7.76 -15.00
C VAL A 38 3.05 -7.69 -16.53
N GLY A 39 3.12 -6.48 -17.11
CA GLY A 39 3.13 -6.28 -18.55
C GLY A 39 4.54 -6.44 -19.13
N GLY A 40 4.69 -7.16 -20.25
CA GLY A 40 5.94 -7.11 -21.02
C GLY A 40 6.40 -8.34 -21.80
N LYS A 41 5.67 -9.47 -21.80
CA LYS A 41 5.93 -10.57 -22.75
C LYS A 41 4.64 -11.16 -23.31
N ALA A 42 4.73 -11.58 -24.56
CA ALA A 42 3.66 -12.17 -25.34
C ALA A 42 3.13 -13.45 -24.67
N PHE A 43 1.83 -13.48 -24.40
CA PHE A 43 1.00 -14.67 -24.26
C PHE A 43 1.39 -15.74 -23.22
N ASP A 44 1.54 -15.33 -21.95
CA ASP A 44 1.05 -16.16 -20.83
C ASP A 44 0.70 -15.24 -19.64
N GLU A 45 -0.58 -15.20 -19.28
CA GLU A 45 -1.15 -14.28 -18.30
C GLU A 45 -0.76 -14.67 -16.86
N GLU A 46 0.48 -14.37 -16.45
CA GLU A 46 0.90 -14.54 -15.06
C GLU A 46 0.33 -13.40 -14.18
N PHE A 47 -0.92 -13.57 -13.75
CA PHE A 47 -1.48 -12.79 -12.66
C PHE A 47 -0.75 -13.14 -11.36
N ARG A 48 -0.24 -12.12 -10.66
CA ARG A 48 0.36 -12.30 -9.34
C ARG A 48 -0.67 -11.99 -8.28
N PHE A 49 -0.99 -13.00 -7.47
CA PHE A 49 -1.87 -12.86 -6.33
C PHE A 49 -1.05 -12.62 -5.06
N GLY A 50 -1.49 -11.65 -4.26
CA GLY A 50 -0.92 -11.35 -2.95
C GLY A 50 -1.99 -10.99 -1.96
N TYR A 51 -1.61 -10.92 -0.69
CA TYR A 51 -2.46 -10.41 0.38
C TYR A 51 -1.76 -9.25 1.09
N HIS A 52 -2.52 -8.46 1.83
CA HIS A 52 -1.99 -7.42 2.70
C HIS A 52 -2.77 -7.33 4.00
N LEU A 53 -2.05 -7.01 5.07
CA LEU A 53 -2.56 -6.76 6.40
C LEU A 53 -1.90 -5.49 6.93
N GLY A 54 -2.63 -4.67 7.66
CA GLY A 54 -2.06 -3.45 8.19
C GLY A 54 -2.99 -2.65 9.07
N ALA A 55 -2.58 -1.41 9.31
CA ALA A 55 -3.34 -0.43 10.06
C ALA A 55 -3.56 0.82 9.21
N PHE A 56 -4.64 1.54 9.48
CA PHE A 56 -4.92 2.85 8.90
C PHE A 56 -5.33 3.81 10.01
N ALA A 57 -4.99 5.08 9.83
CA ALA A 57 -5.61 6.18 10.55
C ALA A 57 -6.36 7.03 9.54
N MET A 58 -7.56 7.52 9.88
CA MET A 58 -8.34 8.45 9.07
C MET A 58 -8.47 9.74 9.87
N ILE A 59 -8.14 10.85 9.23
CA ILE A 59 -8.14 12.19 9.82
C ILE A 59 -9.08 13.04 8.97
N GLY A 60 -10.25 13.39 9.51
CA GLY A 60 -11.20 14.28 8.86
C GLY A 60 -10.63 15.70 8.71
N LEU A 61 -10.70 16.25 7.50
CA LEU A 61 -10.29 17.61 7.14
C LEU A 61 -11.54 18.39 6.69
N GLY A 62 -12.46 18.63 7.62
CA GLY A 62 -13.79 19.17 7.33
C GLY A 62 -14.80 18.08 6.98
N GLU A 63 -15.95 18.47 6.44
CA GLU A 63 -17.11 17.55 6.26
C GLU A 63 -16.92 16.50 5.16
N LYS A 64 -16.15 16.82 4.12
CA LYS A 64 -16.05 15.99 2.90
C LYS A 64 -14.66 15.51 2.59
N TRP A 65 -13.63 16.05 3.24
CA TRP A 65 -12.25 15.73 2.93
C TRP A 65 -11.60 15.03 4.11
N GLY A 66 -10.61 14.20 3.84
CA GLY A 66 -9.84 13.53 4.87
C GLY A 66 -8.50 13.05 4.36
N LEU A 67 -7.61 12.75 5.30
CA LEU A 67 -6.33 12.14 5.04
C LEU A 67 -6.28 10.78 5.74
N GLN A 68 -5.88 9.75 5.01
CA GLN A 68 -5.83 8.37 5.47
C GLN A 68 -4.43 7.79 5.26
N PRO A 69 -3.47 8.04 6.16
CA PRO A 69 -2.21 7.32 6.17
C PRO A 69 -2.41 5.86 6.57
N GLU A 70 -1.66 4.96 5.96
CA GLU A 70 -1.74 3.52 6.18
C GLU A 70 -0.34 2.92 6.32
N LEU A 71 -0.26 1.80 7.03
CA LEU A 71 0.91 0.95 7.10
C LEU A 71 0.48 -0.48 6.80
N LEU A 72 0.89 -0.99 5.65
CA LEU A 72 0.47 -2.29 5.12
C LEU A 72 1.69 -3.19 4.96
N TRP A 73 1.65 -4.39 5.54
CA TRP A 73 2.51 -5.48 5.14
C TRP A 73 1.78 -6.28 4.06
N SER A 74 2.36 -6.34 2.88
CA SER A 74 1.89 -7.16 1.77
C SER A 74 2.85 -8.29 1.46
N SER A 75 2.33 -9.48 1.18
CA SER A 75 3.11 -10.60 0.67
C SER A 75 2.58 -10.98 -0.71
N VAL A 76 3.47 -11.06 -1.70
CA VAL A 76 3.14 -11.45 -3.07
C VAL A 76 3.76 -12.80 -3.36
N ASN A 77 2.90 -13.78 -3.66
CA ASN A 77 3.35 -15.10 -4.04
C ASN A 77 3.58 -15.14 -5.55
N THR A 78 4.82 -15.41 -5.94
CA THR A 78 5.20 -15.55 -7.34
C THR A 78 4.97 -16.99 -7.80
N LYS A 79 3.72 -17.46 -7.78
CA LYS A 79 3.36 -18.72 -8.44
C LYS A 79 2.90 -18.40 -9.85
N ALA A 80 3.62 -18.92 -10.85
CA ALA A 80 3.12 -19.00 -12.22
C ALA A 80 1.77 -19.73 -12.16
N ALA A 81 0.69 -19.02 -12.42
CA ALA A 81 -0.66 -19.55 -12.31
C ALA A 81 -0.88 -20.56 -13.44
N THR A 82 -0.64 -21.85 -13.20
CA THR A 82 -1.08 -22.89 -14.14
C THR A 82 -2.40 -23.52 -13.74
N SER A 83 -2.78 -23.56 -12.44
CA SER A 83 -4.04 -24.19 -12.02
C SER A 83 -4.55 -23.70 -10.65
N LEU A 84 -5.85 -23.37 -10.60
CA LEU A 84 -6.63 -23.11 -9.38
C LEU A 84 -6.64 -24.28 -8.36
N ASP A 85 -6.20 -25.47 -8.76
CA ASP A 85 -6.13 -26.68 -7.91
C ASP A 85 -4.99 -26.65 -6.88
N THR A 86 -4.02 -25.73 -7.00
CA THR A 86 -2.85 -25.70 -6.10
C THR A 86 -3.09 -24.96 -4.79
N LEU A 87 -4.25 -24.33 -4.58
CA LEU A 87 -4.59 -23.65 -3.31
C LEU A 87 -4.72 -24.61 -2.13
N TYR A 88 -4.88 -25.92 -2.36
CA TYR A 88 -5.05 -26.94 -1.33
C TYR A 88 -3.84 -27.85 -1.11
N SER A 89 -2.77 -27.70 -1.89
CA SER A 89 -1.58 -28.56 -1.77
C SER A 89 -0.44 -27.83 -1.05
N PHE A 90 -0.41 -27.96 0.28
CA PHE A 90 0.73 -27.64 1.15
C PHE A 90 1.87 -28.66 0.98
N ASN A 91 2.35 -28.90 -0.24
CA ASN A 91 3.48 -29.81 -0.44
C ASN A 91 4.43 -29.28 -1.52
N ASN A 92 5.59 -28.78 -1.05
CA ASN A 92 6.84 -28.65 -1.78
C ASN A 92 6.82 -27.84 -3.09
N VAL A 93 6.60 -26.53 -2.98
CA VAL A 93 7.11 -25.59 -3.98
C VAL A 93 7.95 -24.57 -3.23
N THR A 94 9.19 -24.35 -3.69
CA THR A 94 10.08 -23.27 -3.26
C THR A 94 9.42 -21.94 -3.58
N ASP A 95 8.49 -21.53 -2.72
CA ASP A 95 7.69 -20.33 -2.85
C ASP A 95 8.58 -19.13 -2.55
N ILE A 96 9.03 -18.44 -3.60
CA ILE A 96 9.66 -17.14 -3.46
C ILE A 96 8.52 -16.15 -3.15
N SER A 97 8.24 -15.98 -1.85
CA SER A 97 7.36 -14.95 -1.33
C SER A 97 8.14 -13.64 -1.22
N LEU A 98 7.66 -12.61 -1.91
CA LEU A 98 8.22 -11.26 -1.80
C LEU A 98 7.37 -10.48 -0.79
N ASP A 99 7.97 -10.15 0.35
CA ASP A 99 7.34 -9.35 1.39
C ASP A 99 7.64 -7.86 1.17
N TYR A 100 6.63 -7.03 1.34
CA TYR A 100 6.71 -5.60 1.15
C TYR A 100 6.08 -4.88 2.33
N LEU A 101 6.74 -3.83 2.80
CA LEU A 101 6.16 -2.85 3.71
C LEU A 101 5.76 -1.61 2.91
N SER A 102 4.47 -1.36 2.82
CA SER A 102 3.89 -0.25 2.08
C SER A 102 3.33 0.80 3.03
N ILE A 103 3.57 2.07 2.70
CA ILE A 103 3.10 3.25 3.42
C ILE A 103 2.30 4.14 2.45
N PRO A 104 1.01 3.84 2.23
CA PRO A 104 0.08 4.73 1.55
C PRO A 104 -0.19 6.01 2.34
N VAL A 105 -0.26 7.15 1.65
CA VAL A 105 -0.81 8.40 2.18
C VAL A 105 -1.96 8.82 1.29
N ILE A 106 -3.19 8.49 1.70
CA ILE A 106 -4.37 8.62 0.86
C ILE A 106 -5.14 9.88 1.19
N PHE A 107 -5.40 10.70 0.20
CA PHE A 107 -6.42 11.73 0.29
C PHE A 107 -7.79 11.13 0.00
N THR A 108 -8.76 11.48 0.84
CA THR A 108 -10.10 10.92 0.84
C THR A 108 -11.11 12.03 0.59
N TYR A 109 -12.01 11.83 -0.37
CA TYR A 109 -13.17 12.68 -0.62
C TYR A 109 -14.45 11.89 -0.41
N SER A 110 -15.24 12.27 0.59
CA SER A 110 -16.50 11.65 0.97
C SER A 110 -17.67 12.53 0.53
N PRO A 111 -18.23 12.34 -0.68
CA PRO A 111 -19.45 13.03 -1.10
C PRO A 111 -20.67 12.66 -0.23
N SER A 112 -20.61 11.53 0.45
CA SER A 112 -21.61 11.03 1.41
C SER A 112 -20.92 10.25 2.51
N GLU A 113 -21.60 10.01 3.64
CA GLU A 113 -21.08 9.16 4.72
C GLU A 113 -20.80 7.73 4.23
N LEU A 114 -21.60 7.23 3.29
CA LEU A 114 -21.51 5.86 2.78
C LEU A 114 -20.36 5.64 1.79
N ILE A 115 -19.98 6.64 1.01
CA ILE A 115 -19.03 6.47 -0.12
C ILE A 115 -17.91 7.49 -0.01
N SER A 116 -16.68 6.99 -0.16
CA SER A 116 -15.47 7.80 -0.24
C SER A 116 -14.66 7.46 -1.49
N ILE A 117 -14.02 8.47 -2.07
CA ILE A 117 -13.09 8.37 -3.19
C ILE A 117 -11.68 8.58 -2.66
N HIS A 118 -10.73 7.76 -3.11
CA HIS A 118 -9.39 7.66 -2.58
C HIS A 118 -8.39 7.97 -3.67
N ALA A 119 -7.44 8.86 -3.39
CA ALA A 119 -6.33 9.15 -4.27
C ALA A 119 -5.08 9.46 -3.46
N GLY A 120 -3.94 8.87 -3.77
CA GLY A 120 -2.71 9.26 -3.08
C GLY A 120 -1.48 8.43 -3.42
N PRO A 121 -0.29 8.94 -3.08
CA PRO A 121 0.95 8.21 -3.24
C PRO A 121 1.02 7.02 -2.26
N GLN A 122 1.77 6.00 -2.67
CA GLN A 122 2.19 4.88 -1.85
C GLN A 122 3.70 4.69 -2.01
N PHE A 123 4.39 4.56 -0.88
CA PHE A 123 5.79 4.18 -0.84
C PHE A 123 5.93 2.74 -0.37
N GLY A 124 6.55 1.88 -1.16
CA GLY A 124 6.80 0.46 -0.85
C GLY A 124 8.28 0.18 -0.61
N ILE A 125 8.57 -0.68 0.37
CA ILE A 125 9.91 -1.18 0.67
C ILE A 125 9.87 -2.70 0.58
N LEU A 126 10.69 -3.29 -0.28
CA LEU A 126 10.86 -4.74 -0.35
C LEU A 126 11.64 -5.24 0.88
N ILE A 127 11.09 -6.20 1.60
CA ILE A 127 11.69 -6.90 2.72
C ILE A 127 12.04 -8.31 2.25
N ASN A 128 13.34 -8.57 2.03
CA ASN A 128 13.80 -9.92 1.70
C ASN A 128 14.14 -10.70 3.00
N PRO A 129 13.59 -11.91 3.23
CA PRO A 129 13.88 -12.70 4.43
C PRO A 129 15.29 -13.29 4.47
N ASN A 130 16.05 -13.28 3.36
CA ASN A 130 17.37 -13.92 3.24
C ASN A 130 18.59 -13.03 3.53
N GLU A 131 18.42 -11.73 3.76
CA GLU A 131 19.56 -10.81 3.95
C GLU A 131 19.47 -10.12 5.31
N THR A 132 20.48 -10.38 6.15
CA THR A 132 20.65 -9.88 7.51
C THR A 132 20.26 -8.41 7.72
N THR A 133 19.47 -8.18 8.78
CA THR A 133 18.70 -6.99 9.18
C THR A 133 19.47 -5.65 9.20
N LEU A 134 20.80 -5.65 9.16
CA LEU A 134 21.65 -4.46 9.23
C LEU A 134 22.04 -3.86 7.85
N LYS A 135 21.91 -4.61 6.75
CA LYS A 135 22.20 -4.11 5.39
C LYS A 135 21.00 -3.47 4.69
N ASN A 136 19.77 -3.79 5.09
CA ASN A 136 18.54 -3.27 4.48
C ASN A 136 18.33 -1.76 4.68
N GLY A 137 18.81 -1.17 5.79
CA GLY A 137 18.62 0.26 6.06
C GLY A 137 19.29 1.20 5.04
N SER A 138 20.36 0.75 4.37
CA SER A 138 21.04 1.55 3.33
C SER A 138 20.53 1.26 1.92
N ASN A 139 20.00 0.06 1.65
CA ASN A 139 19.41 -0.31 0.35
C ASN A 139 17.92 0.05 0.23
N ALA A 140 17.22 0.25 1.35
CA ALA A 140 15.83 0.73 1.36
C ALA A 140 15.69 2.16 0.78
N PHE A 141 16.77 2.94 0.75
CA PHE A 141 16.80 4.26 0.10
C PHE A 141 17.11 4.19 -1.41
N THR A 142 17.62 3.06 -1.92
CA THR A 142 17.95 2.85 -3.34
C THR A 142 16.92 1.98 -4.07
N GLY A 143 16.09 1.20 -3.35
CA GLY A 143 15.09 0.27 -3.93
C GLY A 143 13.65 0.52 -3.49
N GLY A 144 13.27 1.79 -3.22
CA GLY A 144 11.90 2.15 -2.86
C GLY A 144 10.96 2.19 -4.07
N ASP A 145 9.85 1.47 -3.99
CA ASP A 145 8.82 1.45 -5.03
C ASP A 145 7.81 2.57 -4.78
N LEU A 146 7.81 3.58 -5.66
CA LEU A 146 6.79 4.62 -5.64
C LEU A 146 5.61 4.20 -6.51
N SER A 147 4.41 4.30 -5.97
CA SER A 147 3.15 4.02 -6.65
C SER A 147 2.12 5.11 -6.38
N PHE A 148 1.10 5.19 -7.21
CA PHE A 148 -0.06 6.03 -7.00
C PHE A 148 -1.32 5.16 -6.91
N LEU A 149 -2.16 5.44 -5.94
CA LEU A 149 -3.39 4.70 -5.66
C LEU A 149 -4.59 5.56 -6.05
N LEU A 150 -5.55 4.95 -6.73
CA LEU A 150 -6.83 5.55 -7.10
C LEU A 150 -7.95 4.56 -6.81
N GLY A 151 -9.01 4.97 -6.15
CA GLY A 151 -10.09 4.03 -5.85
C GLY A 151 -11.24 4.63 -5.09
N GLY A 152 -12.03 3.74 -4.49
CA GLY A 152 -13.12 4.12 -3.62
C GLY A 152 -13.29 3.15 -2.45
N GLN A 153 -14.02 3.59 -1.44
CA GLN A 153 -14.43 2.76 -0.31
C GLN A 153 -15.87 3.06 0.07
N VAL A 154 -16.55 2.03 0.54
CA VAL A 154 -17.85 2.10 1.18
C VAL A 154 -17.65 2.05 2.69
N ASN A 155 -18.25 2.98 3.43
CA ASN A 155 -18.22 3.03 4.89
C ASN A 155 -19.56 2.55 5.45
N LEU A 156 -19.54 1.50 6.26
CA LEU A 156 -20.70 0.93 6.93
C LEU A 156 -20.44 0.92 8.45
N GLY A 157 -20.58 2.09 9.07
CA GLY A 157 -20.22 2.30 10.47
C GLY A 157 -18.72 2.03 10.70
N PRO A 158 -18.34 1.06 11.57
CA PRO A 158 -16.94 0.74 11.79
C PRO A 158 -16.33 -0.06 10.62
N PHE A 159 -17.14 -0.71 9.79
CA PHE A 159 -16.65 -1.50 8.67
C PHE A 159 -16.42 -0.64 7.43
N LYS A 160 -15.34 -0.92 6.71
CA LYS A 160 -14.97 -0.25 5.48
C LYS A 160 -14.67 -1.32 4.43
N GLY A 161 -15.16 -1.17 3.21
CA GLY A 161 -14.83 -2.06 2.10
C GLY A 161 -14.37 -1.23 0.92
N GLY A 162 -13.26 -1.58 0.27
CA GLY A 162 -12.75 -0.74 -0.80
C GLY A 162 -12.06 -1.48 -1.92
N LEU A 163 -12.00 -0.79 -3.06
CA LEU A 163 -11.31 -1.20 -4.27
C LEU A 163 -10.38 -0.07 -4.70
N ARG A 164 -9.13 -0.41 -5.01
CA ARG A 164 -8.10 0.52 -5.45
C ARG A 164 -7.39 -0.04 -6.67
N TYR A 165 -7.04 0.86 -7.57
CA TYR A 165 -6.12 0.66 -8.66
C TYR A 165 -4.75 1.20 -8.25
N VAL A 166 -3.73 0.37 -8.43
CA VAL A 166 -2.33 0.66 -8.11
C VAL A 166 -1.61 0.96 -9.42
N ILE A 167 -1.01 2.14 -9.50
CA ILE A 167 -0.22 2.60 -10.65
C ILE A 167 1.23 2.72 -10.19
N GLY A 168 2.10 1.79 -10.57
CA GLY A 168 3.54 1.88 -10.28
C GLY A 168 4.18 3.03 -11.05
N LEU A 169 4.82 3.96 -10.32
CA LEU A 169 5.47 5.15 -10.87
C LEU A 169 6.99 4.99 -11.05
N ASN A 170 7.62 4.07 -10.31
CA ASN A 170 9.07 3.80 -10.41
C ASN A 170 9.39 2.56 -11.25
N ASN A 171 10.59 2.56 -11.84
CA ASN A 171 11.17 1.44 -12.57
C ASN A 171 11.99 0.59 -11.60
N ILE A 172 11.71 -0.71 -11.51
CA ILE A 172 12.37 -1.64 -10.56
C ILE A 172 13.67 -2.22 -11.18
N ASN A 173 14.30 -1.52 -12.12
CA ASN A 173 15.54 -1.97 -12.76
C ASN A 173 16.46 -0.80 -13.11
N ASP A 174 17.65 -0.80 -12.52
CA ASP A 174 18.73 0.16 -12.78
C ASP A 174 19.69 -0.34 -13.88
N ILE A 175 19.14 -0.96 -14.94
CA ILE A 175 19.91 -1.47 -16.09
C ILE A 175 19.12 -1.22 -17.39
N SER A 176 19.63 -0.29 -18.20
CA SER A 176 19.34 -0.09 -19.63
C SER A 176 17.91 0.30 -20.03
N ASP A 177 17.61 1.59 -19.93
CA ASP A 177 17.04 2.50 -20.93
C ASP A 177 16.07 2.05 -22.07
N GLN A 178 15.35 0.91 -22.04
CA GLN A 178 14.37 0.63 -23.13
C GLN A 178 13.00 -0.02 -22.83
N ASP A 179 12.62 -0.40 -21.61
CA ASP A 179 11.24 -0.85 -21.37
C ASP A 179 10.70 -0.39 -20.01
N LYS A 180 9.75 0.55 -20.02
CA LYS A 180 9.05 1.03 -18.81
C LYS A 180 8.03 -0.02 -18.36
N TRP A 181 8.46 -0.99 -17.57
CA TRP A 181 7.55 -1.95 -16.93
C TRP A 181 6.95 -1.31 -15.67
N SER A 182 5.81 -0.63 -15.84
CA SER A 182 4.99 -0.12 -14.72
C SER A 182 4.16 -1.28 -14.16
N ASN A 183 4.37 -1.62 -12.89
CA ASN A 183 3.54 -2.62 -12.22
C ASN A 183 2.16 -2.02 -11.94
N GLN A 184 1.12 -2.57 -12.56
CA GLN A 184 -0.25 -2.12 -12.39
C GLN A 184 -1.08 -3.26 -11.81
N GLY A 185 -2.00 -2.92 -10.91
CA GLY A 185 -2.81 -3.93 -10.25
C GLY A 185 -4.04 -3.39 -9.55
N PHE A 186 -4.85 -4.31 -9.07
CA PHE A 186 -6.03 -4.02 -8.27
C PHE A 186 -5.79 -4.49 -6.84
N GLN A 187 -6.28 -3.71 -5.89
CA GLN A 187 -6.28 -4.01 -4.47
C GLN A 187 -7.72 -3.97 -3.97
N ILE A 188 -8.16 -5.05 -3.34
CA ILE A 188 -9.45 -5.14 -2.66
C ILE A 188 -9.17 -5.30 -1.17
N TYR A 189 -9.91 -4.60 -0.32
CA TYR A 189 -9.71 -4.67 1.12
C TYR A 189 -10.98 -4.49 1.93
N ILE A 190 -10.92 -4.98 3.16
CA ILE A 190 -11.85 -4.72 4.24
C ILE A 190 -11.07 -4.06 5.37
N GLY A 191 -11.66 -3.04 5.99
CA GLY A 191 -11.14 -2.34 7.15
C GLY A 191 -12.15 -2.37 8.29
N TYR A 192 -11.63 -2.30 9.51
CA TYR A 192 -12.42 -2.15 10.72
C TYR A 192 -11.85 -1.02 11.56
N ALA A 193 -12.63 0.05 11.75
CA ALA A 193 -12.32 1.13 12.68
C ALA A 193 -12.55 0.65 14.11
N ILE A 194 -11.49 0.74 14.92
CA ILE A 194 -11.46 0.34 16.33
C ILE A 194 -11.77 1.53 17.22
N LEU A 195 -11.25 2.70 16.84
CA LEU A 195 -11.48 4.00 17.47
C LEU A 195 -12.23 4.91 16.50
#